data_AF-A0A6P0HD30-F1
#
_entry.id   AF-A0A6P0HD30-F1
#
_cell.length_a   1.000
_cell.length_b   1.000
_cell.length_c   1.000
_cell.angle_alpha   90.00
_cell.angle_beta   90.00
_cell.angle_gamma   90.00
#
_symmetry.space_group_name_H-M   'P 1'
#
loop_
_entity.id
_entity.type
_entity.pdbx_description
1 polymer ?
#
loop_
_entity_poly.entity_id
_entity_poly.type
_entity_poly.pdbx_seq_one_letter_code
_entity_poly.pdbx_strand_id
1 'polypeptide(L)'
;MLTQLGGIAVYPFLGDSGTGRGAFGTIGLLVLVLAVFAVRATQALTWVSLVLGGPLVVLTVLEAMRPDNGAIVVGSSLLHAVFYFYTAWALIRYMFHDDEVTNDEIWATGATFTVVAWGFAYLYIAVQVVWPGSFTAAVDPEQQRSWVELLFLSVTTLTSTGLSDVVPVLPHARSVVMLEQIAGMLYIALVIARVMALLSARKARRSS
;
A
#
# COMPACT_ATOMS: atom_id res chain seq x y z
N MET A 1 -7.30 1.45 -6.57
CA MET A 1 -8.35 1.56 -5.54
C MET A 1 -9.40 0.45 -5.64
N LEU A 2 -10.30 0.41 -6.64
CA LEU A 2 -11.40 -0.58 -6.67
C LEU A 2 -10.92 -2.03 -6.58
N THR A 3 -9.85 -2.40 -7.29
CA THR A 3 -9.24 -3.73 -7.19
C THR A 3 -8.70 -4.03 -5.79
N GLN A 4 -8.09 -3.05 -5.13
CA GLN A 4 -7.53 -3.20 -3.78
C GLN A 4 -8.65 -3.35 -2.74
N LEU A 5 -9.70 -2.53 -2.84
CA LEU A 5 -10.89 -2.63 -2.00
C LEU A 5 -11.63 -3.96 -2.22
N GLY A 6 -11.75 -4.40 -3.47
CA GLY A 6 -12.28 -5.73 -3.80
C GLY A 6 -11.45 -6.86 -3.19
N GLY A 7 -10.12 -6.74 -3.20
CA GLY A 7 -9.22 -7.69 -2.54
C GLY A 7 -9.47 -7.80 -1.04
N ILE A 8 -9.66 -6.66 -0.34
CA ILE A 8 -10.05 -6.66 1.09
C ILE A 8 -11.41 -7.35 1.27
N ALA A 9 -12.40 -6.99 0.47
CA ALA A 9 -13.76 -7.52 0.61
C ALA A 9 -13.85 -9.03 0.34
N VAL A 10 -13.00 -9.56 -0.55
CA VAL A 10 -12.97 -10.99 -0.90
C VAL A 10 -12.18 -11.81 0.14
N TYR A 11 -11.29 -11.19 0.92
CA TYR A 11 -10.42 -11.90 1.88
C TYR A 11 -11.16 -12.92 2.77
N PRO A 12 -12.25 -12.55 3.47
CA PRO A 12 -12.92 -13.45 4.41
C PRO A 12 -13.53 -14.68 3.73
N PHE A 13 -13.77 -14.62 2.42
CA PHE A 13 -14.43 -15.68 1.65
C PHE A 13 -13.43 -16.69 1.06
N LEU A 14 -12.12 -16.44 1.16
CA LEU A 14 -11.10 -17.30 0.56
C LEU A 14 -10.65 -18.46 1.46
N GLY A 15 -10.97 -18.41 2.78
CA GLY A 15 -10.75 -19.49 3.74
C GLY A 15 -9.29 -19.90 3.97
N ASP A 16 -9.03 -20.62 5.07
CA ASP A 16 -7.66 -21.07 5.46
C ASP A 16 -7.13 -22.28 4.66
N SER A 17 -7.87 -22.73 3.65
CA SER A 17 -7.45 -23.85 2.80
C SER A 17 -6.28 -23.44 1.89
N GLY A 18 -5.39 -24.38 1.53
CA GLY A 18 -4.25 -24.12 0.63
C GLY A 18 -4.64 -23.48 -0.72
N THR A 19 -5.91 -23.62 -1.13
CA THR A 19 -6.54 -22.98 -2.28
C THR A 19 -6.73 -21.46 -2.10
N GLY A 20 -7.03 -20.99 -0.88
CA GLY A 20 -7.17 -19.57 -0.54
C GLY A 20 -5.86 -18.79 -0.63
N ARG A 21 -4.74 -19.43 -0.27
CA ARG A 21 -3.38 -18.88 -0.42
C ARG A 21 -3.00 -18.70 -1.89
N GLY A 22 -3.38 -19.66 -2.74
CA GLY A 22 -3.21 -19.58 -4.19
C GLY A 22 -4.04 -18.46 -4.81
N ALA A 23 -5.32 -18.35 -4.43
CA ALA A 23 -6.24 -17.31 -4.91
C ALA A 23 -5.79 -15.89 -4.53
N PHE A 24 -5.21 -15.70 -3.33
CA PHE A 24 -4.63 -14.42 -2.93
C PHE A 24 -3.40 -14.02 -3.74
N GLY A 25 -2.53 -14.99 -4.05
CA GLY A 25 -1.42 -14.77 -4.97
C GLY A 25 -1.91 -14.28 -6.33
N THR A 26 -3.02 -14.84 -6.82
CA THR A 26 -3.66 -14.40 -8.07
C THR A 26 -4.26 -12.99 -7.97
N ILE A 27 -4.87 -12.62 -6.84
CA ILE A 27 -5.38 -11.25 -6.61
C ILE A 27 -4.22 -10.26 -6.52
N GLY A 28 -3.14 -10.60 -5.82
CA GLY A 28 -1.91 -9.80 -5.77
C GLY A 28 -1.33 -9.58 -7.16
N LEU A 29 -1.21 -10.66 -7.96
CA LEU A 29 -0.80 -10.60 -9.37
C LEU A 29 -1.77 -9.78 -10.24
N LEU A 30 -3.07 -9.89 -10.05
CA LEU A 30 -4.07 -9.10 -10.77
C LEU A 30 -3.99 -7.61 -10.40
N VAL A 31 -3.80 -7.29 -9.13
CA VAL A 31 -3.54 -5.91 -8.66
C VAL A 31 -2.26 -5.39 -9.29
N LEU A 32 -1.22 -6.21 -9.40
CA LEU A 32 0.07 -5.87 -9.99
C LEU A 32 -0.05 -5.62 -11.50
N VAL A 33 -0.76 -6.51 -12.21
CA VAL A 33 -1.07 -6.37 -13.64
C VAL A 33 -1.89 -5.10 -13.87
N LEU A 34 -2.93 -4.87 -13.08
CA LEU A 34 -3.76 -3.66 -13.18
C LEU A 34 -3.00 -2.39 -12.82
N ALA A 35 -2.10 -2.44 -11.84
CA ALA A 35 -1.20 -1.32 -11.52
C ALA A 35 -0.28 -1.02 -12.70
N VAL A 36 0.35 -2.03 -13.30
CA VAL A 36 1.17 -1.89 -14.52
C VAL A 36 0.37 -1.35 -15.70
N PHE A 37 -0.89 -1.79 -15.88
CA PHE A 37 -1.77 -1.28 -16.93
C PHE A 37 -2.22 0.17 -16.70
N ALA A 38 -2.56 0.54 -15.46
CA ALA A 38 -2.89 1.93 -15.11
C ALA A 38 -1.70 2.87 -15.32
N VAL A 39 -0.50 2.37 -15.05
CA VAL A 39 0.78 3.07 -15.20
C VAL A 39 1.17 3.25 -16.69
N ARG A 40 0.72 2.38 -17.60
CA ARG A 40 0.98 2.49 -19.05
C ARG A 40 0.29 3.65 -19.76
N ALA A 41 -0.55 4.44 -19.08
CA ALA A 41 -1.24 5.58 -19.68
C ALA A 41 -0.32 6.80 -19.97
N THR A 42 0.94 6.80 -19.51
CA THR A 42 1.88 7.90 -19.76
C THR A 42 3.25 7.36 -20.16
N GLN A 43 3.80 7.85 -21.28
CA GLN A 43 5.01 7.33 -21.94
C GLN A 43 6.28 7.31 -21.03
N ALA A 44 6.31 8.14 -19.99
CA ALA A 44 7.37 8.17 -18.97
C ALA A 44 7.34 7.01 -17.96
N LEU A 45 6.20 6.30 -17.83
CA LEU A 45 5.97 5.27 -16.81
C LEU A 45 6.17 3.83 -17.32
N THR A 46 6.34 3.64 -18.63
CA THR A 46 6.57 2.30 -19.22
C THR A 46 7.92 1.69 -18.82
N TRP A 47 8.96 2.52 -18.70
CA TRP A 47 10.28 2.07 -18.24
C TRP A 47 10.28 1.62 -16.78
N VAL A 48 9.52 2.30 -15.94
CA VAL A 48 9.37 1.95 -14.53
C VAL A 48 8.65 0.62 -14.38
N SER A 49 7.60 0.37 -15.17
CA SER A 49 6.92 -0.92 -15.22
C SER A 49 7.84 -2.07 -15.64
N LEU A 50 8.83 -1.82 -16.50
CA LEU A 50 9.80 -2.83 -16.92
C LEU A 50 10.89 -3.06 -15.88
N VAL A 51 11.47 -1.99 -15.33
CA VAL A 51 12.59 -2.07 -14.38
C VAL A 51 12.14 -2.54 -12.99
N LEU A 52 10.97 -2.09 -12.53
CA LEU A 52 10.42 -2.54 -11.25
C LEU A 52 9.48 -3.74 -11.43
N GLY A 53 8.56 -3.70 -12.40
CA GLY A 53 7.52 -4.73 -12.52
C GLY A 53 8.03 -6.11 -12.91
N GLY A 54 9.04 -6.20 -13.79
CA GLY A 54 9.63 -7.49 -14.17
C GLY A 54 10.25 -8.25 -12.99
N PRO A 55 11.23 -7.65 -12.28
CA PRO A 55 11.80 -8.24 -11.07
C PRO A 55 10.77 -8.47 -9.96
N LEU A 56 9.75 -7.61 -9.86
CA LEU A 56 8.67 -7.75 -8.89
C LEU A 56 7.87 -9.02 -9.12
N VAL A 57 7.40 -9.28 -10.35
CA VAL A 57 6.70 -10.52 -10.70
C VAL A 57 7.56 -11.75 -10.40
N VAL A 58 8.84 -11.72 -10.77
CA VAL A 58 9.77 -12.83 -10.52
C VAL A 58 9.90 -13.10 -9.02
N LEU A 59 10.10 -12.07 -8.21
CA LEU A 59 10.21 -12.23 -6.75
C LEU A 59 8.89 -12.67 -6.11
N THR A 60 7.73 -12.19 -6.58
CA THR A 60 6.42 -12.67 -6.11
C THR A 60 6.24 -14.17 -6.37
N VAL A 61 6.62 -14.64 -7.57
CA VAL A 61 6.54 -16.07 -7.91
C VAL A 61 7.52 -16.88 -7.08
N LEU A 62 8.76 -16.40 -6.91
CA LEU A 62 9.77 -17.08 -6.10
C LEU A 62 9.36 -17.17 -4.62
N GLU A 63 8.77 -16.11 -4.07
CA GLU A 63 8.22 -16.07 -2.71
C GLU A 63 7.09 -17.10 -2.56
N ALA A 64 6.18 -17.19 -3.53
CA ALA A 64 5.10 -18.19 -3.53
C ALA A 64 5.63 -19.63 -3.60
N MET A 65 6.73 -19.87 -4.31
CA MET A 65 7.37 -21.19 -4.41
C MET A 65 8.24 -21.54 -3.20
N ARG A 66 8.80 -20.55 -2.50
CA ARG A 66 9.73 -20.72 -1.37
C ARG A 66 9.40 -19.77 -0.21
N PRO A 67 8.23 -19.93 0.42
CA PRO A 67 7.78 -19.03 1.48
C PRO A 67 8.69 -19.05 2.72
N ASP A 68 9.39 -20.16 2.97
CA ASP A 68 10.28 -20.31 4.13
C ASP A 68 11.65 -19.63 3.96
N ASN A 69 11.95 -19.10 2.77
CA ASN A 69 13.23 -18.43 2.51
C ASN A 69 13.13 -16.94 2.84
N GLY A 70 13.57 -16.57 4.05
CA GLY A 70 13.52 -15.19 4.53
C GLY A 70 14.20 -14.16 3.63
N ALA A 71 15.29 -14.51 2.92
CA ALA A 71 15.94 -13.58 2.00
C ALA A 71 15.08 -13.26 0.76
N ILE A 72 14.35 -14.25 0.24
CA ILE A 72 13.41 -14.06 -0.86
C ILE A 72 12.22 -13.21 -0.39
N VAL A 73 11.66 -13.52 0.78
CA VAL A 73 10.54 -12.75 1.35
C VAL A 73 10.93 -11.29 1.58
N VAL A 74 12.11 -11.02 2.16
CA VAL A 74 12.60 -9.65 2.37
C VAL A 74 12.83 -8.94 1.04
N GLY A 75 13.51 -9.58 0.08
CA GLY A 75 13.76 -8.99 -1.24
C GLY A 75 12.47 -8.66 -1.97
N SER A 76 11.51 -9.59 -1.98
CA SER A 76 10.18 -9.40 -2.56
C SER A 76 9.44 -8.25 -1.87
N SER A 77 9.40 -8.26 -0.54
CA SER A 77 8.68 -7.26 0.26
C SER A 77 9.23 -5.85 0.08
N LEU A 78 10.56 -5.70 0.08
CA LEU A 78 11.20 -4.40 -0.17
C LEU A 78 10.91 -3.90 -1.58
N LEU A 79 10.93 -4.77 -2.59
CA LEU A 79 10.63 -4.37 -3.95
C LEU A 79 9.15 -3.98 -4.13
N HIS A 80 8.21 -4.70 -3.49
CA HIS A 80 6.80 -4.29 -3.45
C HIS A 80 6.64 -2.93 -2.77
N ALA A 81 7.28 -2.71 -1.62
CA ALA A 81 7.23 -1.44 -0.91
C ALA A 81 7.75 -0.29 -1.79
N VAL A 82 8.90 -0.47 -2.45
CA VAL A 82 9.45 0.52 -3.39
C VAL A 82 8.50 0.81 -4.54
N PHE A 83 7.90 -0.23 -5.14
CA PHE A 83 6.93 -0.06 -6.23
C PHE A 83 5.69 0.73 -5.78
N TYR A 84 5.12 0.40 -4.62
CA TYR A 84 3.96 1.09 -4.08
C TYR A 84 4.26 2.54 -3.68
N PHE A 85 5.41 2.80 -3.05
CA PHE A 85 5.81 4.17 -2.71
C PHE A 85 6.14 5.01 -3.93
N TYR A 86 6.77 4.42 -4.96
CA TYR A 86 6.96 5.10 -6.23
C TYR A 86 5.61 5.45 -6.88
N THR A 87 4.66 4.51 -6.88
CA THR A 87 3.31 4.74 -7.42
C THR A 87 2.59 5.84 -6.65
N ALA A 88 2.69 5.82 -5.31
CA ALA A 88 2.14 6.88 -4.45
C ALA A 88 2.75 8.23 -4.78
N TRP A 89 4.08 8.33 -4.90
CA TRP A 89 4.78 9.55 -5.27
C TRP A 89 4.34 10.06 -6.65
N ALA A 90 4.19 9.17 -7.64
CA ALA A 90 3.73 9.53 -8.98
C ALA A 90 2.29 10.08 -8.97
N LEU A 91 1.38 9.46 -8.20
CA LEU A 91 0.00 9.93 -8.05
C LEU A 91 -0.05 11.28 -7.32
N ILE A 92 0.74 11.46 -6.26
CA ILE A 92 0.87 12.75 -5.56
C ILE A 92 1.36 13.81 -6.55
N ARG A 93 2.45 13.55 -7.29
CA ARG A 93 2.98 14.48 -8.29
C ARG A 93 1.96 14.84 -9.37
N TYR A 94 1.17 13.87 -9.82
CA TYR A 94 0.05 14.08 -10.74
C TYR A 94 -1.00 15.03 -10.15
N MET A 95 -1.45 14.77 -8.92
CA MET A 95 -2.43 15.63 -8.23
C MET A 95 -1.92 17.07 -8.02
N PHE A 96 -0.63 17.25 -7.76
CA PHE A 96 -0.06 18.60 -7.57
C PHE A 96 0.23 19.33 -8.88
N HIS A 97 0.11 18.69 -10.04
CA HIS A 97 0.39 19.32 -11.33
C HIS A 97 -0.83 20.05 -11.91
N ASP A 98 -2.05 19.59 -11.64
CA ASP A 98 -3.26 20.17 -12.24
C ASP A 98 -3.91 21.24 -11.35
N ASP A 99 -4.36 22.33 -11.98
CA ASP A 99 -4.98 23.51 -11.35
C ASP A 99 -6.51 23.38 -11.14
N GLU A 100 -7.10 22.25 -11.52
CA GLU A 100 -8.54 22.01 -11.41
C GLU A 100 -8.86 20.65 -10.77
N VAL A 101 -9.71 20.66 -9.73
CA VAL A 101 -10.24 19.42 -9.15
C VAL A 101 -11.29 18.83 -10.07
N THR A 102 -10.92 17.77 -10.79
CA THR A 102 -11.86 16.92 -11.54
C THR A 102 -12.26 15.70 -10.71
N ASN A 103 -13.27 14.94 -11.17
CA ASN A 103 -13.64 13.68 -10.52
C ASN A 103 -12.47 12.70 -10.46
N ASP A 104 -11.60 12.70 -11.48
CA ASP A 104 -10.42 11.83 -11.56
C ASP A 104 -9.46 12.07 -10.39
N GLU A 105 -9.44 13.28 -9.85
CA GLU A 105 -8.58 13.64 -8.73
C GLU A 105 -9.06 13.08 -7.39
N ILE A 106 -10.38 13.01 -7.19
CA ILE A 106 -10.95 12.35 -6.00
C ILE A 106 -10.61 10.86 -6.02
N TRP A 107 -10.71 10.22 -7.19
CA TRP A 107 -10.30 8.83 -7.38
C TRP A 107 -8.79 8.63 -7.20
N ALA A 108 -7.97 9.55 -7.72
CA ALA A 108 -6.52 9.53 -7.55
C ALA A 108 -6.11 9.70 -6.08
N THR A 109 -6.81 10.54 -5.32
CA THR A 109 -6.62 10.71 -3.87
C THR A 109 -6.90 9.40 -3.14
N GLY A 110 -8.05 8.77 -3.37
CA GLY A 110 -8.36 7.47 -2.74
C GLY A 110 -7.38 6.36 -3.15
N ALA A 111 -6.97 6.34 -4.43
CA ALA A 111 -5.97 5.41 -4.93
C ALA A 111 -4.61 5.60 -4.24
N THR A 112 -4.15 6.85 -4.10
CA THR A 112 -2.89 7.20 -3.43
C THR A 112 -2.88 6.69 -1.99
N PHE A 113 -3.95 6.95 -1.24
CA PHE A 113 -4.10 6.45 0.13
C PHE A 113 -3.94 4.93 0.19
N THR A 114 -4.61 4.23 -0.72
CA THR A 114 -4.61 2.76 -0.75
C THR A 114 -3.22 2.20 -1.12
N VAL A 115 -2.52 2.80 -2.09
CA VAL A 115 -1.16 2.32 -2.44
C VAL A 115 -0.14 2.59 -1.34
N VAL A 116 -0.27 3.68 -0.57
CA VAL A 116 0.58 3.95 0.59
C VAL A 116 0.41 2.88 1.66
N ALA A 117 -0.84 2.51 1.98
CA ALA A 117 -1.12 1.45 2.94
C ALA A 117 -0.51 0.10 2.51
N TRP A 118 -0.60 -0.24 1.22
CA TRP A 118 0.03 -1.45 0.70
C TRP A 118 1.56 -1.40 0.81
N GLY A 119 2.16 -0.24 0.52
CA GLY A 119 3.60 -0.03 0.65
C GLY A 119 4.10 -0.28 2.07
N PHE A 120 3.40 0.26 3.07
CA PHE A 120 3.73 0.03 4.48
C PHE A 120 3.47 -1.41 4.92
N ALA A 121 2.38 -2.06 4.47
CA ALA A 121 2.13 -3.47 4.76
C ALA A 121 3.30 -4.38 4.33
N TYR A 122 3.84 -4.17 3.12
CA TYR A 122 5.03 -4.90 2.66
C TYR A 122 6.30 -4.49 3.42
N LEU A 123 6.45 -3.22 3.78
CA LEU A 123 7.56 -2.79 4.63
C LEU A 123 7.51 -3.47 6.01
N TYR A 124 6.32 -3.69 6.57
CA TYR A 124 6.13 -4.44 7.80
C TYR A 124 6.48 -5.92 7.67
N ILE A 125 6.16 -6.56 6.54
CA ILE A 125 6.64 -7.92 6.25
C ILE A 125 8.18 -7.95 6.26
N ALA A 126 8.84 -7.02 5.57
CA ALA A 126 10.30 -6.97 5.56
C ALA A 126 10.87 -6.81 6.98
N VAL A 127 10.30 -5.89 7.77
CA VAL A 127 10.71 -5.67 9.16
C VAL A 127 10.52 -6.93 10.02
N GLN A 128 9.40 -7.64 9.90
CA GLN A 128 9.17 -8.83 10.73
C GLN A 128 10.13 -9.98 10.40
N VAL A 129 10.55 -10.11 9.14
CA VAL A 129 11.46 -11.18 8.72
C VAL A 129 12.89 -10.85 9.14
N VAL A 130 13.30 -9.58 9.03
CA VAL A 130 14.64 -9.12 9.46
C VAL A 130 14.76 -9.15 10.99
N TRP A 131 13.69 -8.76 11.70
CA TRP A 131 13.62 -8.78 13.16
C TRP A 131 12.40 -9.59 13.62
N PRO A 132 12.55 -10.92 13.80
CA PRO A 132 11.48 -11.78 14.29
C PRO A 132 10.90 -11.30 15.62
N GLY A 133 9.59 -11.39 15.80
CA GLY A 133 8.89 -10.86 16.97
C GLY A 133 8.64 -9.34 16.93
N SER A 134 8.88 -8.68 15.80
CA SER A 134 8.59 -7.25 15.60
C SER A 134 7.13 -6.86 15.85
N PHE A 135 6.19 -7.75 15.55
CA PHE A 135 4.76 -7.53 15.69
C PHE A 135 4.15 -8.69 16.47
N THR A 136 3.19 -8.38 17.35
CA THR A 136 2.40 -9.38 18.08
C THR A 136 0.91 -9.09 17.91
N ALA A 137 0.06 -10.05 18.25
CA ALA A 137 -1.40 -9.93 18.25
C ALA A 137 -1.98 -10.58 19.51
N ALA A 138 -3.23 -10.26 19.83
CA ALA A 138 -3.91 -10.84 21.00
C ALA A 138 -4.11 -12.36 20.87
N VAL A 139 -4.31 -12.84 19.65
CA VAL A 139 -4.43 -14.26 19.31
C VAL A 139 -3.11 -14.72 18.68
N ASP A 140 -2.62 -15.89 19.09
CA ASP A 140 -1.36 -16.49 18.63
C ASP A 140 -0.15 -15.52 18.65
N PRO A 141 0.23 -14.98 19.82
CA PRO A 141 1.19 -13.89 19.94
C PRO A 141 2.59 -14.21 19.40
N GLU A 142 2.97 -15.49 19.38
CA GLU A 142 4.27 -15.97 18.88
C GLU A 142 4.29 -16.20 17.36
N GLN A 143 3.13 -16.26 16.71
CA GLN A 143 3.07 -16.46 15.26
C GLN A 143 3.46 -15.17 14.52
N GLN A 144 4.13 -15.34 13.37
CA GLN A 144 4.33 -14.24 12.44
C GLN A 144 3.00 -13.75 11.88
N ARG A 145 2.89 -12.42 11.72
CA ARG A 145 1.67 -11.80 11.20
C ARG A 145 1.60 -12.02 9.70
N SER A 146 0.44 -12.40 9.21
CA SER A 146 0.13 -12.47 7.78
C SER A 146 0.18 -11.09 7.14
N TRP A 147 0.29 -11.06 5.81
CA TRP A 147 0.24 -9.81 5.05
C TRP A 147 -1.07 -9.03 5.27
N VAL A 148 -2.21 -9.73 5.45
CA VAL A 148 -3.50 -9.06 5.68
C VAL A 148 -3.60 -8.48 7.09
N GLU A 149 -3.08 -9.16 8.11
CA GLU A 149 -2.96 -8.62 9.47
C GLU A 149 -2.10 -7.34 9.49
N LEU A 150 -0.97 -7.34 8.78
CA LEU A 150 -0.11 -6.15 8.69
C LEU A 150 -0.70 -5.04 7.80
N LEU A 151 -1.50 -5.40 6.79
CA LEU A 151 -2.28 -4.42 6.04
C LEU A 151 -3.37 -3.80 6.90
N PHE A 152 -4.03 -4.58 7.76
CA PHE A 152 -5.01 -4.06 8.72
C PHE A 152 -4.34 -3.09 9.71
N LEU A 153 -3.15 -3.43 10.23
CA LEU A 153 -2.32 -2.50 11.00
C LEU A 153 -1.99 -1.24 10.21
N SER A 154 -1.54 -1.36 8.96
CA SER A 154 -1.20 -0.20 8.13
C SER A 154 -2.40 0.72 7.89
N VAL A 155 -3.56 0.19 7.49
CA VAL A 155 -4.77 0.99 7.25
C VAL A 155 -5.23 1.69 8.52
N THR A 156 -5.22 1.01 9.66
CA THR A 156 -5.63 1.62 10.94
C THR A 156 -4.65 2.69 11.42
N THR A 157 -3.35 2.50 11.15
CA THR A 157 -2.28 3.46 11.45
C THR A 157 -2.40 4.69 10.55
N LEU A 158 -2.53 4.50 9.24
CA LEU A 158 -2.61 5.57 8.24
C LEU A 158 -3.89 6.41 8.38
N THR A 159 -4.99 5.78 8.82
CA THR A 159 -6.25 6.48 9.16
C THR A 159 -6.25 7.09 10.56
N SER A 160 -5.24 6.82 11.39
CA SER A 160 -5.19 7.20 12.81
C SER A 160 -6.38 6.69 13.64
N THR A 161 -7.01 5.59 13.23
CA THR A 161 -8.13 4.98 13.96
C THR A 161 -7.66 4.13 15.14
N GLY A 162 -6.49 3.49 15.02
CA GLY A 162 -5.89 2.70 16.10
C GLY A 162 -6.64 1.42 16.48
N LEU A 163 -7.48 0.90 15.57
CA LEU A 163 -8.33 -0.27 15.83
C LEU A 163 -7.63 -1.63 15.65
N SER A 164 -6.37 -1.67 15.22
CA SER A 164 -5.70 -2.94 14.96
C SER A 164 -5.48 -3.73 16.26
N ASP A 165 -5.71 -5.04 16.16
CA ASP A 165 -5.36 -6.04 17.16
C ASP A 165 -3.88 -6.49 17.05
N VAL A 166 -3.17 -5.99 16.05
CA VAL A 166 -1.73 -6.18 15.83
C VAL A 166 -0.98 -4.95 16.34
N VAL A 167 0.10 -5.15 17.08
CA VAL A 167 0.89 -4.03 17.65
C VAL A 167 2.40 -4.22 17.44
N PRO A 168 3.15 -3.13 17.19
CA PRO A 168 4.61 -3.18 17.09
C PRO A 168 5.27 -3.30 18.47
N VAL A 169 6.12 -4.31 18.64
CA VAL A 169 6.82 -4.61 19.90
C VAL A 169 8.25 -4.08 19.88
N LEU A 170 9.01 -4.40 18.84
CA LEU A 170 10.44 -4.06 18.76
C LEU A 170 10.67 -2.59 18.33
N PRO A 171 11.81 -1.98 18.72
CA PRO A 171 12.12 -0.59 18.38
C PRO A 171 12.07 -0.28 16.87
N HIS A 172 12.58 -1.20 16.03
CA HIS A 172 12.54 -1.05 14.58
C HIS A 172 11.10 -1.00 14.05
N ALA A 173 10.25 -1.93 14.48
CA ALA A 173 8.83 -1.94 14.12
C ALA A 173 8.11 -0.65 14.56
N ARG A 174 8.33 -0.21 15.80
CA ARG A 174 7.75 1.04 16.31
C ARG A 174 8.19 2.25 15.50
N SER A 175 9.47 2.32 15.11
CA SER A 175 9.97 3.43 14.31
C SER A 175 9.28 3.53 12.95
N VAL A 176 9.07 2.39 12.26
CA VAL A 176 8.39 2.38 10.96
C VAL A 176 6.91 2.75 11.11
N VAL A 177 6.24 2.24 12.15
CA VAL A 177 4.84 2.60 12.45
C VAL A 177 4.71 4.10 12.74
N MET A 178 5.61 4.69 13.52
CA MET A 178 5.60 6.14 13.77
C MET A 178 5.79 6.95 12.49
N LEU A 179 6.65 6.50 11.58
CA LEU A 179 6.82 7.14 10.27
C LEU A 179 5.56 7.05 9.42
N GLU A 180 4.85 5.90 9.44
CA GLU A 180 3.56 5.76 8.76
C GLU A 180 2.51 6.71 9.35
N GLN A 181 2.42 6.84 10.67
CA GLN A 181 1.47 7.75 11.33
C GLN A 181 1.70 9.20 10.89
N ILE A 182 2.96 9.64 10.87
CA ILE A 182 3.33 10.99 10.42
C ILE A 182 2.98 11.16 8.94
N ALA A 183 3.31 10.18 8.09
CA ALA A 183 3.01 10.22 6.67
C ALA A 183 1.50 10.28 6.39
N GLY A 184 0.69 9.49 7.11
CA GLY A 184 -0.76 9.49 7.01
C GLY A 184 -1.38 10.83 7.38
N MET A 185 -0.95 11.42 8.50
CA MET A 185 -1.43 12.73 8.93
C MET A 185 -1.07 13.84 7.94
N LEU A 186 0.18 13.85 7.44
CA LEU A 186 0.63 14.82 6.44
C LEU A 186 -0.15 14.67 5.13
N TYR A 187 -0.40 13.44 4.70
CA TYR A 187 -1.18 13.16 3.50
C TYR A 187 -2.59 13.75 3.59
N ILE A 188 -3.32 13.46 4.67
CA ILE A 188 -4.68 13.97 4.88
C ILE A 188 -4.67 15.51 4.94
N ALA A 189 -3.73 16.10 5.68
CA ALA A 189 -3.62 17.54 5.80
C ALA A 189 -3.40 18.23 4.43
N LEU A 190 -2.49 17.69 3.62
CA LEU A 190 -2.18 18.21 2.28
C LEU A 190 -3.38 18.11 1.33
N VAL A 191 -4.07 16.96 1.33
CA VAL A 191 -5.26 16.74 0.51
C VAL A 191 -6.36 17.74 0.88
N ILE A 192 -6.65 17.89 2.17
CA ILE A 192 -7.69 18.83 2.63
C ILE A 192 -7.30 20.27 2.28
N ALA A 193 -6.06 20.68 2.56
CA ALA A 193 -5.58 22.03 2.25
C ALA A 193 -5.72 22.34 0.75
N ARG A 194 -5.36 21.38 -0.11
CA ARG A 194 -5.45 21.53 -1.57
C ARG A 194 -6.91 21.65 -2.05
N VAL A 195 -7.80 20.77 -1.59
CA VAL A 195 -9.23 20.83 -1.93
C VAL A 195 -9.82 22.18 -1.51
N MET A 196 -9.51 22.64 -0.29
CA MET A 196 -10.00 23.94 0.21
C MET A 196 -9.46 25.13 -0.58
N ALA A 197 -8.19 25.09 -0.99
CA ALA A 197 -7.58 26.13 -1.82
C ALA A 197 -8.28 26.24 -3.18
N LEU A 198 -8.55 25.09 -3.83
CA LEU A 198 -9.18 25.04 -5.15
C LEU A 198 -10.66 25.45 -5.11
N LEU A 199 -11.39 25.03 -4.07
CA LEU A 199 -12.77 25.48 -3.83
C LEU A 199 -12.85 27.00 -3.62
N SER A 200 -11.91 27.56 -2.84
CA SER A 200 -11.80 29.01 -2.61
C SER A 200 -11.52 29.77 -3.91
N ALA A 201 -10.56 29.30 -4.72
CA ALA A 201 -10.21 29.90 -5.99
C ALA A 201 -11.36 29.86 -7.01
N ARG A 202 -12.14 28.77 -7.03
CA ARG A 202 -13.32 28.64 -7.90
C ARG A 202 -14.44 29.61 -7.50
N LYS A 203 -14.64 29.84 -6.20
CA LYS A 203 -15.63 30.81 -5.70
C LYS A 203 -15.26 32.24 -6.12
N ALA A 204 -13.99 32.63 -5.97
CA ALA A 204 -13.52 33.96 -6.35
C ALA A 204 -13.74 34.25 -7.85
N ARG A 205 -13.47 33.28 -8.73
CA ARG A 205 -13.72 33.38 -10.19
C ARG A 205 -15.19 33.49 -10.58
N ARG A 206 -16.12 33.01 -9.74
CA ARG A 206 -17.58 33.13 -9.98
C ARG A 206 -18.17 34.44 -9.50
N SER A 207 -17.48 35.16 -8.61
CA SER A 207 -17.92 36.45 -8.06
C SER A 207 -17.36 37.67 -8.79
N SER A 208 -16.44 37.47 -9.73
CA SER A 208 -15.92 38.48 -10.67
C SER A 208 -16.69 38.44 -11.98
#